data_AF-A0A0V1PQ59-F1
#
_entry.id   AF-A0A0V1PQ59-F1
#
_cell.length_a   1.000
_cell.length_b   1.000
_cell.length_c   1.000
_cell.angle_alpha   90.00
_cell.angle_beta   90.00
_cell.angle_gamma   90.00
#
_symmetry.space_group_name_H-M   'P 1'
#
loop_
_entity.id
_entity.type
_entity.pdbx_description
1 polymer ?
#
loop_
_entity_poly.entity_id
_entity_poly.type
_entity_poly.pdbx_seq_one_letter_code
_entity_poly.pdbx_strand_id
1 'polypeptide(L)'
;MMLHCVRGADFDTAYPAALTVASSFNKQLMYDRADVIVYEFKSKGVDFFSRPVSDPIDYKALVFRGWEGFGADPYLQGEAMKYTVQGIQKK
;
A
#
# COMPACT_ATOMS: atom_id res chain seq x y z
N MET A 1 -3.43 -7.62 -11.84
CA MET A 1 -3.40 -7.99 -10.39
C MET A 1 -3.48 -6.68 -9.64
N MET A 2 -4.63 -6.35 -9.04
CA MET A 2 -4.82 -5.05 -8.38
C MET A 2 -4.54 -5.23 -6.89
N LEU A 3 -3.40 -4.71 -6.43
CA LEU A 3 -2.91 -4.84 -5.05
C LEU A 3 -3.37 -3.69 -4.15
N HIS A 4 -4.46 -3.00 -4.48
CA HIS A 4 -4.94 -1.84 -3.73
C HIS A 4 -6.42 -1.95 -3.35
N CYS A 5 -6.97 -3.16 -3.31
CA CYS A 5 -8.35 -3.46 -2.93
C CYS A 5 -8.45 -4.91 -2.43
N VAL A 6 -9.62 -5.36 -1.97
CA VAL A 6 -9.84 -6.78 -1.64
C VAL A 6 -10.13 -7.54 -2.92
N ARG A 7 -9.06 -8.01 -3.56
CA ARG A 7 -9.13 -8.65 -4.87
C ARG A 7 -10.13 -9.81 -4.90
N GLY A 8 -11.06 -9.75 -5.84
CA GLY A 8 -12.00 -10.84 -6.13
C GLY A 8 -13.23 -10.88 -5.22
N ALA A 9 -13.44 -9.84 -4.40
CA ALA A 9 -14.64 -9.70 -3.59
C ALA A 9 -15.46 -8.49 -4.06
N ASP A 10 -16.77 -8.64 -4.08
CA ASP A 10 -17.69 -7.55 -4.43
C ASP A 10 -17.80 -6.52 -3.30
N PHE A 11 -18.23 -5.30 -3.64
CA PHE A 11 -18.38 -4.18 -2.70
C PHE A 11 -17.07 -3.83 -1.95
N ASP A 12 -15.92 -3.85 -2.63
CA ASP A 12 -14.66 -3.24 -2.13
C ASP A 12 -14.45 -1.83 -2.67
N THR A 13 -13.51 -1.12 -2.05
CA THR A 13 -13.00 0.15 -2.57
C THR A 13 -11.68 -0.06 -3.30
N ALA A 14 -11.54 0.55 -4.48
CA ALA A 14 -10.26 0.62 -5.20
C ALA A 14 -9.43 1.81 -4.71
N TYR A 15 -8.43 1.55 -3.88
CA TYR A 15 -7.57 2.59 -3.31
C TYR A 15 -6.48 3.04 -4.31
N PRO A 16 -5.95 4.26 -4.17
CA PRO A 16 -4.84 4.73 -5.00
C PRO A 16 -3.61 3.84 -4.87
N ALA A 17 -2.82 3.82 -5.94
CA ALA A 17 -1.57 3.08 -5.99
C ALA A 17 -0.58 3.55 -4.93
N ALA A 18 0.28 2.65 -4.46
CA ALA A 18 1.28 2.99 -3.46
C ALA A 18 2.22 4.10 -3.97
N LEU A 19 2.55 4.10 -5.27
CA LEU A 19 3.34 5.17 -5.89
C LEU A 19 2.63 6.53 -5.88
N THR A 20 1.31 6.55 -6.14
CA THR A 20 0.50 7.78 -6.06
C THR A 20 0.46 8.32 -4.63
N VAL A 21 0.40 7.44 -3.64
CA VAL A 21 0.40 7.78 -2.21
C VAL A 21 1.79 8.27 -1.79
N ALA A 22 2.86 7.66 -2.28
CA ALA A 22 4.23 8.14 -2.07
C ALA A 22 4.44 9.55 -2.63
N SER A 23 3.84 9.81 -3.79
CA SER A 23 3.91 11.11 -4.47
C SER A 23 3.26 12.24 -3.68
N SER A 24 2.44 11.95 -2.67
CA SER A 24 1.85 12.97 -1.80
C SER A 24 2.79 13.41 -0.66
N PHE A 25 3.89 12.68 -0.40
CA PHE A 25 4.84 12.92 0.70
C PHE A 25 4.18 13.12 2.08
N ASN A 26 2.97 12.58 2.28
CA ASN A 26 2.17 12.81 3.47
C ASN A 26 2.07 11.52 4.29
N LYS A 27 2.78 11.53 5.43
CA LYS A 27 2.88 10.40 6.36
C LYS A 27 1.54 10.01 6.96
N GLN A 28 0.69 10.99 7.27
CA GLN A 28 -0.63 10.73 7.83
C GLN A 28 -1.54 10.06 6.80
N LEU A 29 -1.50 10.53 5.55
CA LEU A 29 -2.29 9.96 4.45
C LEU A 29 -1.88 8.51 4.15
N MET A 30 -0.59 8.18 4.25
CA MET A 30 -0.08 6.80 4.12
C MET A 30 -0.65 5.88 5.21
N TYR A 31 -0.69 6.36 6.46
CA TYR A 31 -1.23 5.62 7.60
C TYR A 31 -2.75 5.44 7.49
N ASP A 32 -3.49 6.51 7.23
CA ASP A 32 -4.96 6.48 7.16
C ASP A 32 -5.43 5.55 6.03
N ARG A 33 -4.76 5.62 4.87
CA ARG A 33 -5.01 4.68 3.77
C ARG A 33 -4.85 3.23 4.21
N ALA A 34 -3.79 2.92 4.96
CA ALA A 34 -3.51 1.57 5.40
C ALA A 34 -4.55 1.06 6.42
N ASP A 35 -5.00 1.93 7.32
CA ASP A 35 -6.03 1.63 8.34
C ASP A 35 -7.37 1.28 7.66
N VAL A 36 -7.83 2.10 6.71
CA VAL A 36 -9.10 1.86 6.01
C VAL A 36 -9.03 0.60 5.13
N ILE A 37 -7.90 0.35 4.48
CA ILE A 37 -7.74 -0.88 3.69
C ILE A 37 -7.81 -2.10 4.61
N VAL A 38 -7.11 -2.11 5.74
CA VAL A 38 -7.18 -3.26 6.65
C VAL A 38 -8.55 -3.41 7.28
N TYR A 39 -9.28 -2.33 7.52
CA TYR A 39 -10.67 -2.40 7.92
C TYR A 39 -11.50 -3.21 6.91
N GLU A 40 -11.40 -2.91 5.60
CA GLU A 40 -12.10 -3.69 4.57
C GLU A 40 -11.65 -5.16 4.53
N PHE A 41 -10.35 -5.43 4.65
CA PHE A 41 -9.84 -6.81 4.67
C PHE A 41 -10.38 -7.60 5.88
N LYS A 42 -10.41 -6.98 7.07
CA LYS A 42 -10.98 -7.57 8.29
C LYS A 42 -12.49 -7.79 8.15
N SER A 43 -13.23 -6.82 7.60
CA SER A 43 -14.67 -6.96 7.34
C SER A 43 -14.99 -8.10 6.38
N LYS A 44 -14.09 -8.44 5.46
CA LYS A 44 -14.20 -9.58 4.55
C LYS A 44 -13.61 -10.89 5.11
N GLY A 45 -13.20 -10.91 6.37
CA GLY A 45 -12.70 -12.10 7.06
C GLY A 45 -11.30 -12.54 6.63
N VAL A 46 -10.48 -11.63 6.10
CA VAL A 46 -9.10 -11.92 5.70
C VAL A 46 -8.16 -11.65 6.87
N ASP A 47 -7.54 -12.70 7.42
CA ASP A 47 -6.58 -12.58 8.53
C ASP A 47 -5.19 -12.09 8.09
N PHE A 48 -4.80 -12.41 6.85
CA PHE A 48 -3.46 -12.10 6.34
C PHE A 48 -3.49 -11.15 5.16
N PHE A 49 -2.83 -10.01 5.34
CA PHE A 49 -2.68 -8.98 4.31
C PHE A 49 -1.23 -8.90 3.85
N SER A 50 -0.95 -9.39 2.63
CA SER A 50 0.40 -9.48 2.06
C SER A 50 0.92 -8.14 1.53
N ARG A 51 1.01 -7.12 2.40
CA ARG A 51 1.43 -5.73 2.11
C ARG A 51 2.12 -5.11 3.32
N PRO A 52 2.95 -4.06 3.15
CA PRO A 52 3.28 -3.33 1.92
C PRO A 52 4.30 -4.03 1.00
N VAL A 53 4.50 -3.47 -0.20
CA VAL A 53 5.48 -3.96 -1.19
C VAL A 53 6.74 -3.10 -1.14
N SER A 54 7.87 -3.71 -0.77
CA SER A 54 9.20 -3.09 -0.79
C SER A 54 9.93 -3.29 -2.12
N ASP A 55 9.52 -4.28 -2.91
CA ASP A 55 10.20 -4.70 -4.13
C ASP A 55 9.16 -5.00 -5.22
N PRO A 56 9.33 -4.51 -6.46
CA PRO A 56 10.55 -3.92 -7.02
C PRO A 56 10.76 -2.46 -6.67
N ILE A 57 12.00 -2.11 -6.31
CA ILE A 57 12.43 -0.71 -6.28
C ILE A 57 12.53 -0.20 -7.71
N ASP A 58 12.11 1.04 -7.97
CA ASP A 58 12.06 1.62 -9.32
C ASP A 58 13.45 2.01 -9.88
N TYR A 59 14.41 1.08 -9.84
CA TYR A 59 15.76 1.28 -10.35
C TYR A 59 15.80 1.54 -11.86
N LYS A 60 14.75 1.14 -12.59
CA LYS A 60 14.49 1.47 -14.00
C LYS A 60 13.06 1.95 -14.14
N ALA A 61 12.83 2.98 -14.94
CA ALA A 61 11.48 3.52 -15.19
C ALA A 61 10.49 2.51 -15.83
N LEU A 62 11.01 1.48 -16.50
CA LEU A 62 10.20 0.44 -17.17
C LEU A 62 9.90 -0.78 -16.27
N VAL A 63 10.17 -0.69 -14.97
CA VAL A 63 9.81 -1.75 -14.02
C VAL A 63 8.28 -1.86 -13.94
N PHE A 64 7.76 -3.01 -14.39
CA PHE A 64 6.30 -3.20 -14.56
C PHE A 64 5.50 -3.16 -13.25
N ARG A 65 6.10 -3.54 -12.11
CA ARG A 65 5.45 -3.56 -10.79
C ARG A 65 5.86 -2.41 -9.86
N GLY A 66 6.57 -1.42 -10.40
CA GLY A 66 7.04 -0.26 -9.67
C GLY A 66 5.94 0.52 -8.95
N TRP A 67 4.82 0.68 -9.65
CA TRP A 67 3.64 1.37 -9.18
C TRP A 67 3.00 0.73 -7.93
N GLU A 68 3.27 -0.56 -7.66
CA GLU A 68 2.82 -1.26 -6.46
C GLU A 68 3.64 -0.88 -5.21
N GLY A 69 4.86 -0.38 -5.40
CA GLY A 69 5.76 0.15 -4.38
C GLY A 69 5.64 1.67 -4.21
N PHE A 70 6.61 2.29 -3.52
CA PHE A 70 6.57 3.71 -3.16
C PHE A 70 7.60 4.57 -3.93
N GLY A 71 8.19 4.04 -4.99
CA GLY A 71 9.15 4.74 -5.85
C GLY A 71 10.59 4.22 -5.76
N ALA A 72 11.53 4.98 -6.32
CA ALA A 72 12.95 4.60 -6.44
C ALA A 72 13.82 5.03 -5.24
N ASP A 73 13.33 5.94 -4.40
CA ASP A 73 14.09 6.47 -3.27
C ASP A 73 13.93 5.57 -2.03
N PRO A 74 15.03 4.99 -1.50
CA PRO A 74 14.95 4.06 -0.38
C PRO A 74 14.49 4.73 0.92
N TYR A 75 14.73 6.03 1.10
CA TYR A 75 14.29 6.75 2.30
C TYR A 75 12.77 6.95 2.30
N LEU A 76 12.23 7.49 1.21
CA LEU A 76 10.79 7.65 1.01
C LEU A 76 10.08 6.30 1.11
N GLN A 77 10.64 5.27 0.48
CA GLN A 77 10.07 3.92 0.53
C GLN A 77 10.06 3.37 1.95
N GLY A 78 11.15 3.53 2.72
CA GLY A 78 11.23 3.10 4.11
C GLY A 78 10.22 3.80 5.02
N GLU A 79 10.11 5.13 4.92
CA GLU A 79 9.13 5.89 5.69
C GLU A 79 7.69 5.53 5.30
N ALA A 80 7.38 5.45 4.00
CA ALA A 80 6.05 5.08 3.53
C ALA A 80 5.65 3.66 3.95
N MET A 81 6.60 2.71 3.92
CA MET A 81 6.40 1.36 4.42
C MET A 81 6.12 1.35 5.92
N LYS A 82 6.89 2.10 6.72
CA LYS A 82 6.71 2.18 8.16
C LYS A 82 5.29 2.63 8.53
N TYR A 83 4.81 3.73 7.96
CA TYR A 83 3.46 4.22 8.23
C TYR A 83 2.38 3.26 7.73
N THR A 84 2.60 2.63 6.58
CA THR A 84 1.67 1.64 6.03
C THR A 84 1.58 0.39 6.93
N VAL A 85 2.70 -0.15 7.41
CA VAL A 85 2.72 -1.30 8.34
C VAL A 85 2.05 -0.94 9.66
N GLN A 86 2.31 0.26 10.19
CA GLN A 86 1.68 0.73 11.42
C GLN A 86 0.16 0.86 11.30
N GLY A 87 -0.34 1.32 10.16
CA GLY A 87 -1.79 1.35 9.90
C GLY A 87 -2.37 -0.06 9.75
N ILE A 88 -1.65 -0.97 9.10
CA ILE A 88 -2.08 -2.37 8.91
C ILE A 88 -2.17 -3.14 10.23
N GLN A 89 -1.12 -3.04 11.05
CA GLN A 89 -0.97 -3.81 12.28
C GLN A 89 -1.51 -3.09 13.52
N LYS A 90 -2.27 -2.02 13.32
CA LYS A 90 -2.97 -1.33 14.40
C LYS A 90 -3.86 -2.33 15.13
N LYS A 91 -3.71 -2.35 16.46
CA LYS A 91 -4.55 -3.15 17.37
C LYS A 91 -5.96 -2.59 17.41
#